data_AF-A0A413J645-F1
#
_entry.id   AF-A0A413J645-F1
#
_cell.length_a   1.000
_cell.length_b   1.000
_cell.length_c   1.000
_cell.angle_alpha   90.00
_cell.angle_beta   90.00
_cell.angle_gamma   90.00
#
_symmetry.space_group_name_H-M   'P 1'
#
loop_
_entity.id
_entity.type
_entity.pdbx_description
1 polymer ?
#
loop_
_entity_poly.entity_id
_entity_poly.type
_entity_poly.pdbx_seq_one_letter_code
_entity_poly.pdbx_strand_id
1 'polypeptide(L)'
;MNNKNHRIFFFFLVFSLLVNGGNTFAKKSKDREYWVKTMIKIIDPLYTNLSQNTLRKNMPVETFDGLNNGNTRKNVTHLEALGRSFDGISAWLNLPPDDTEEGQLRAKYTNLVVKSIANAVNPESPDYMRFDGPGGQPLVDAAFFAQGLLRSKDQIWPKLDKVTQERIIKELKASRRIKASESNWLMFSATIEAALLEFTGECDLKPIHYALKRHKEWYKGDGWYGDGRNFHLDYYNSYVIQPMLIDVLAVMKEHKVEGADFYDVQLQRLIRYADQQEKMISPEGTYPVLGRSMGYRFGAFQVLAQVSWMKLLPEHIKPAQVRCALTKVMKRQLAKGTFDKDGWLNLGFCGHQPEIADRYVSTGSNYLCTFIFLPLGLQADDEFWTAKPEKWSSVKIWSGSRDIKKDGSIRN
;
A
#
# COMPACT_ATOMS: atom_id res chain seq x y z
N MET A 1 13.45 -18.43 -52.65
CA MET A 1 12.75 -19.45 -51.86
C MET A 1 12.77 -19.02 -50.40
N ASN A 2 11.61 -18.58 -49.91
CA ASN A 2 11.40 -18.01 -48.58
C ASN A 2 11.52 -19.08 -47.50
N ASN A 3 12.26 -18.78 -46.41
CA ASN A 3 12.16 -19.54 -45.17
C ASN A 3 11.60 -18.62 -44.08
N LYS A 4 10.39 -18.94 -43.62
CA LYS A 4 9.59 -18.14 -42.69
C LYS A 4 9.94 -18.49 -41.24
N ASN A 5 10.42 -17.50 -40.51
CA ASN A 5 10.44 -17.46 -39.04
C ASN A 5 9.01 -17.57 -38.49
N HIS A 6 8.79 -18.52 -37.59
CA HIS A 6 7.54 -18.62 -36.82
C HIS A 6 7.59 -17.63 -35.65
N ARG A 7 6.83 -16.54 -35.73
CA ARG A 7 6.49 -15.67 -34.60
C ARG A 7 5.14 -16.13 -34.05
N ILE A 8 5.13 -16.62 -32.82
CA ILE A 8 3.89 -16.89 -32.07
C ILE A 8 3.42 -15.54 -31.50
N PHE A 9 2.33 -15.00 -32.04
CA PHE A 9 1.61 -13.87 -31.48
C PHE A 9 0.53 -14.40 -30.54
N PHE A 10 0.58 -14.03 -29.25
CA PHE A 10 -0.56 -14.17 -28.35
C PHE A 10 -1.55 -13.04 -28.64
N PHE A 11 -2.62 -13.36 -29.37
CA PHE A 11 -3.80 -12.52 -29.46
C PHE A 11 -4.66 -12.74 -28.22
N PHE A 12 -4.90 -11.67 -27.44
CA PHE A 12 -6.00 -11.65 -26.49
C PHE A 12 -7.31 -11.54 -27.27
N LEU A 13 -8.03 -12.66 -27.40
CA LEU A 13 -9.37 -12.68 -27.95
C LEU A 13 -10.35 -12.28 -26.82
N VAL A 14 -10.94 -11.10 -26.94
CA VAL A 14 -12.04 -10.65 -26.07
C VAL A 14 -13.29 -11.39 -26.52
N PHE A 15 -13.71 -12.40 -25.76
CA PHE A 15 -15.05 -12.98 -25.91
C PHE A 15 -16.05 -12.09 -25.16
N SER A 16 -16.83 -11.32 -25.93
CA SER A 16 -18.03 -10.66 -25.42
C SER A 16 -19.13 -11.71 -25.20
N LEU A 17 -19.22 -12.22 -23.98
CA LEU A 17 -20.42 -12.95 -23.53
C LEU A 17 -21.46 -11.92 -23.09
N LEU A 18 -22.50 -11.77 -23.92
CA LEU A 18 -23.78 -11.18 -23.52
C LEU A 18 -24.38 -12.06 -22.40
N VAL A 19 -24.15 -11.67 -21.15
CA VAL A 19 -24.87 -12.22 -20.01
C VAL A 19 -26.19 -11.48 -19.89
N ASN A 20 -27.26 -12.21 -20.20
CA ASN A 20 -28.63 -11.80 -19.95
C ASN A 20 -28.82 -11.43 -18.47
N GLY A 21 -29.52 -10.32 -18.24
CA GLY A 21 -29.76 -9.74 -16.93
C GLY A 21 -30.36 -10.71 -15.93
N GLY A 22 -29.55 -11.06 -14.93
CA GLY A 22 -30.00 -11.39 -13.60
C GLY A 22 -29.40 -10.35 -12.66
N ASN A 23 -30.18 -9.35 -12.26
CA ASN A 23 -29.86 -8.47 -11.14
C ASN A 23 -29.92 -9.30 -9.84
N THR A 24 -28.95 -10.19 -9.64
CA THR A 24 -28.64 -10.72 -8.33
C THR A 24 -27.90 -9.61 -7.60
N PHE A 25 -28.63 -8.79 -6.84
CA PHE A 25 -28.03 -7.92 -5.85
C PHE A 25 -26.99 -8.74 -5.09
N ALA A 26 -25.71 -8.41 -5.27
CA ALA A 26 -24.64 -9.07 -4.54
C ALA A 26 -24.99 -9.02 -3.06
N LYS A 27 -25.10 -10.19 -2.42
CA LYS A 27 -25.46 -10.28 -1.00
C LYS A 27 -24.46 -9.43 -0.21
N LYS A 28 -24.93 -8.34 0.41
CA LYS A 28 -24.09 -7.35 1.10
C LYS A 28 -23.11 -8.05 2.06
N SER A 29 -21.82 -7.98 1.75
CA SER A 29 -20.77 -8.59 2.57
C SER A 29 -20.55 -7.75 3.83
N LYS A 30 -20.89 -8.31 5.00
CA LYS A 30 -20.69 -7.64 6.30
C LYS A 30 -19.22 -7.31 6.56
N ASP A 31 -18.30 -8.15 6.05
CA ASP A 31 -16.87 -7.90 6.17
C ASP A 31 -16.46 -6.71 5.29
N ARG A 32 -16.92 -6.62 4.03
CA ARG A 32 -16.63 -5.45 3.17
C ARG A 32 -17.12 -4.16 3.81
N GLU A 33 -18.35 -4.16 4.31
CA GLU A 33 -18.92 -3.00 5.02
C GLU A 33 -18.08 -2.61 6.24
N TYR A 34 -17.62 -3.59 7.03
CA TYR A 34 -16.72 -3.35 8.16
C TYR A 34 -15.39 -2.74 7.70
N TRP A 35 -14.78 -3.24 6.61
CA TRP A 35 -13.51 -2.74 6.09
C TRP A 35 -13.66 -1.30 5.60
N VAL A 36 -14.70 -0.99 4.81
CA VAL A 36 -14.99 0.36 4.32
C VAL A 36 -15.19 1.33 5.49
N LYS A 37 -16.03 0.97 6.49
CA LYS A 37 -16.26 1.80 7.68
C LYS A 37 -14.97 2.03 8.48
N THR A 38 -14.13 1.00 8.59
CA THR A 38 -12.87 1.08 9.32
C THR A 38 -11.86 1.97 8.61
N MET A 39 -11.70 1.79 7.29
CA MET A 39 -10.86 2.63 6.45
C MET A 39 -11.30 4.09 6.55
N ILE A 40 -12.60 4.37 6.36
CA ILE A 40 -13.18 5.71 6.47
C ILE A 40 -12.89 6.33 7.83
N LYS A 41 -13.11 5.58 8.93
CA LYS A 41 -12.82 6.08 10.29
C LYS A 41 -11.37 6.53 10.44
N ILE A 42 -10.42 5.83 9.79
CA ILE A 42 -9.00 6.16 9.83
C ILE A 42 -8.69 7.40 8.99
N ILE A 43 -9.21 7.48 7.77
CA ILE A 43 -8.80 8.50 6.80
C ILE A 43 -9.63 9.80 6.87
N ASP A 44 -10.83 9.77 7.45
CA ASP A 44 -11.76 10.89 7.41
C ASP A 44 -11.20 12.17 8.06
N PRO A 45 -10.60 12.13 9.27
CA PRO A 45 -10.00 13.33 9.85
C PRO A 45 -8.93 13.94 8.94
N LEU A 46 -8.10 13.11 8.30
CA LEU A 46 -7.03 13.58 7.41
C LEU A 46 -7.59 14.31 6.17
N TYR A 47 -8.46 13.66 5.40
CA TYR A 47 -8.94 14.23 4.14
C TYR A 47 -9.98 15.33 4.32
N THR A 48 -10.78 15.28 5.38
CA THR A 48 -11.70 16.38 5.71
C THR A 48 -10.91 17.65 6.04
N ASN A 49 -9.83 17.56 6.81
CA ASN A 49 -9.01 18.73 7.14
C ASN A 49 -8.13 19.19 5.95
N LEU A 50 -7.46 18.26 5.27
CA LEU A 50 -6.56 18.62 4.17
C LEU A 50 -7.30 19.21 2.96
N SER A 51 -8.52 18.74 2.66
CA SER A 51 -9.36 19.33 1.61
C SER A 51 -9.87 20.75 1.96
N GLN A 52 -9.75 21.15 3.22
CA GLN A 52 -10.15 22.45 3.75
C GLN A 52 -8.96 23.35 4.11
N ASN A 53 -7.73 22.94 3.81
CA ASN A 53 -6.51 23.68 4.16
C ASN A 53 -6.33 23.87 5.69
N THR A 54 -6.78 22.90 6.49
CA THR A 54 -6.72 22.93 7.95
C THR A 54 -5.96 21.76 8.58
N LEU A 55 -5.29 20.92 7.79
CA LEU A 55 -4.60 19.74 8.31
C LEU A 55 -3.47 20.11 9.27
N ARG A 56 -2.57 21.01 8.90
CA ARG A 56 -1.47 21.46 9.78
C ARG A 56 -1.95 22.12 11.06
N LYS A 57 -3.14 22.73 11.01
CA LYS A 57 -3.77 23.36 12.17
C LYS A 57 -4.32 22.32 13.15
N ASN A 58 -4.92 21.24 12.63
CA ASN A 58 -5.79 20.36 13.41
C ASN A 58 -5.21 18.96 13.67
N MET A 59 -4.26 18.49 12.87
CA MET A 59 -3.64 17.18 13.08
C MET A 59 -2.64 17.27 14.24
N PRO A 60 -2.77 16.42 15.28
CA PRO A 60 -1.76 16.34 16.32
C PRO A 60 -0.43 15.84 15.73
N VAL A 61 0.67 16.31 16.30
CA VAL A 61 2.02 15.84 15.97
C VAL A 61 2.61 15.19 17.21
N GLU A 62 2.22 13.95 17.45
CA GLU A 62 2.77 13.10 18.51
C GLU A 62 4.06 12.44 18.02
N THR A 63 5.06 12.36 18.90
CA THR A 63 6.34 11.66 18.70
C THR A 63 6.66 10.81 19.93
N PHE A 64 7.66 9.93 19.85
CA PHE A 64 8.02 8.98 20.92
C PHE A 64 8.32 9.64 22.28
N ASP A 65 8.76 10.90 22.29
CA ASP A 65 9.07 11.66 23.49
C ASP A 65 7.87 12.43 24.05
N GLY A 66 6.72 12.44 23.37
CA GLY A 66 5.50 13.17 23.78
C GLY A 66 5.69 14.69 23.87
N LEU A 67 6.90 15.16 23.61
CA LEU A 67 7.39 16.49 23.87
C LEU A 67 7.49 17.20 22.52
N ASN A 68 6.59 18.15 22.30
CA ASN A 68 6.52 18.98 21.10
C ASN A 68 7.70 20.01 21.05
N ASN A 69 8.88 19.61 21.52
CA ASN A 69 10.03 20.45 21.88
C ASN A 69 10.88 20.85 20.65
N GLY A 70 10.22 21.13 19.52
CA GLY A 70 10.92 21.52 18.29
C GLY A 70 11.41 20.33 17.46
N ASN A 71 10.82 19.14 17.63
CA ASN A 71 11.13 18.00 16.79
C ASN A 71 10.86 18.34 15.30
N THR A 72 11.80 18.02 14.44
CA THR A 72 11.75 18.26 12.99
C THR A 72 10.60 17.51 12.32
N ARG A 73 9.96 16.54 13.00
CA ARG A 73 8.81 15.78 12.48
C ARG A 73 7.63 16.64 12.05
N LYS A 74 7.37 17.78 12.70
CA LYS A 74 6.27 18.69 12.28
C LYS A 74 6.38 19.16 10.83
N ASN A 75 7.61 19.21 10.29
CA ASN A 75 7.87 19.64 8.92
C ASN A 75 7.51 18.58 7.88
N VAL A 76 7.40 17.31 8.27
CA VAL A 76 7.28 16.15 7.35
C VAL A 76 6.05 15.29 7.60
N THR A 77 5.53 15.25 8.84
CA THR A 77 4.43 14.37 9.27
C THR A 77 3.15 14.47 8.44
N HIS A 78 2.87 15.65 7.88
CA HIS A 78 1.69 15.87 7.05
C HIS A 78 1.82 15.20 5.68
N LEU A 79 3.03 15.22 5.09
CA LEU A 79 3.32 14.50 3.85
C LEU A 79 3.35 12.99 4.12
N GLU A 80 3.87 12.56 5.27
CA GLU A 80 3.77 11.16 5.72
C GLU A 80 2.30 10.70 5.75
N ALA A 81 1.44 11.47 6.40
CA ALA A 81 0.02 11.16 6.53
C ALA A 81 -0.65 11.06 5.15
N LEU A 82 -0.44 12.06 4.28
CA LEU A 82 -0.98 12.08 2.93
C LEU A 82 -0.48 10.90 2.09
N GLY A 83 0.84 10.70 1.98
CA GLY A 83 1.43 9.66 1.14
C GLY A 83 0.98 8.26 1.55
N ARG A 84 1.03 7.94 2.86
CA ARG A 84 0.68 6.62 3.40
C ARG A 84 -0.80 6.33 3.30
N SER A 85 -1.65 7.29 3.69
CA SER A 85 -3.10 7.09 3.59
C SER A 85 -3.56 6.96 2.14
N PHE A 86 -3.01 7.78 1.24
CA PHE A 86 -3.37 7.77 -0.17
C PHE A 86 -3.01 6.45 -0.83
N ASP A 87 -1.79 5.96 -0.57
CA ASP A 87 -1.36 4.65 -1.06
C ASP A 87 -2.25 3.51 -0.54
N GLY A 88 -2.56 3.49 0.75
CA GLY A 88 -3.37 2.41 1.34
C GLY A 88 -4.81 2.33 0.83
N ILE A 89 -5.39 3.45 0.39
CA ILE A 89 -6.77 3.49 -0.14
C ILE A 89 -6.84 3.57 -1.67
N SER A 90 -5.69 3.67 -2.34
CA SER A 90 -5.57 3.89 -3.78
C SER A 90 -6.36 2.86 -4.61
N ALA A 91 -6.25 1.57 -4.25
CA ALA A 91 -6.96 0.48 -4.92
C ALA A 91 -8.49 0.64 -4.85
N TRP A 92 -9.03 1.06 -3.70
CA TRP A 92 -10.47 1.35 -3.55
C TRP A 92 -10.88 2.58 -4.37
N LEU A 93 -10.05 3.63 -4.37
CA LEU A 93 -10.29 4.82 -5.19
C LEU A 93 -10.22 4.57 -6.69
N ASN A 94 -9.51 3.53 -7.13
CA ASN A 94 -9.41 3.15 -8.55
C ASN A 94 -10.66 2.45 -9.08
N LEU A 95 -11.60 2.06 -8.22
CA LEU A 95 -12.91 1.61 -8.66
C LEU A 95 -13.78 2.80 -9.10
N PRO A 96 -14.51 2.70 -10.23
CA PRO A 96 -15.44 3.75 -10.62
C PRO A 96 -16.52 3.95 -9.55
N PRO A 97 -17.02 5.18 -9.32
CA PRO A 97 -18.20 5.37 -8.48
C PRO A 97 -19.43 4.70 -9.12
N ASP A 98 -20.38 4.32 -8.28
CA ASP A 98 -21.66 3.72 -8.67
C ASP A 98 -22.78 4.20 -7.73
N ASP A 99 -24.03 3.79 -8.00
CA ASP A 99 -25.21 4.26 -7.24
C ASP A 99 -25.39 3.59 -5.87
N THR A 100 -24.49 2.67 -5.47
CA THR A 100 -24.56 2.06 -4.14
C THR A 100 -24.13 3.04 -3.05
N GLU A 101 -24.50 2.77 -1.79
CA GLU A 101 -24.02 3.53 -0.63
C GLU A 101 -22.48 3.64 -0.62
N GLU A 102 -21.79 2.55 -0.96
CA GLU A 102 -20.33 2.55 -1.02
C GLU A 102 -19.80 3.35 -2.22
N GLY A 103 -20.45 3.26 -3.38
CA GLY A 103 -20.11 4.05 -4.57
C GLY A 103 -20.22 5.55 -4.33
N GLN A 104 -21.25 5.99 -3.60
CA GLN A 104 -21.42 7.37 -3.17
C GLN A 104 -20.34 7.81 -2.15
N LEU A 105 -19.99 6.94 -1.19
CA LEU A 105 -18.86 7.18 -0.29
C LEU A 105 -17.55 7.30 -1.07
N ARG A 106 -17.33 6.41 -2.05
CA ARG A 106 -16.16 6.44 -2.93
C ARG A 106 -16.09 7.76 -3.70
N ALA A 107 -17.18 8.20 -4.32
CA ALA A 107 -17.25 9.50 -4.98
C ALA A 107 -16.91 10.67 -4.03
N LYS A 108 -17.46 10.67 -2.81
CA LYS A 108 -17.14 11.68 -1.77
C LYS A 108 -15.63 11.70 -1.47
N TYR A 109 -15.03 10.56 -1.16
CA TYR A 109 -13.61 10.51 -0.79
C TYR A 109 -12.68 10.75 -1.98
N THR A 110 -13.05 10.33 -3.19
CA THR A 110 -12.34 10.75 -4.41
C THR A 110 -12.25 12.27 -4.51
N ASN A 111 -13.36 12.98 -4.30
CA ASN A 111 -13.37 14.45 -4.35
C ASN A 111 -12.53 15.07 -3.23
N LEU A 112 -12.59 14.53 -2.01
CA LEU A 112 -11.77 14.99 -0.88
C LEU A 112 -10.28 14.77 -1.14
N VAL A 113 -9.90 13.62 -1.70
CA VAL A 113 -8.51 13.28 -2.06
C VAL A 113 -8.01 14.19 -3.17
N VAL A 114 -8.76 14.36 -4.26
CA VAL A 114 -8.38 15.28 -5.36
C VAL A 114 -8.15 16.70 -4.84
N LYS A 115 -9.05 17.22 -4.00
CA LYS A 115 -8.89 18.54 -3.40
C LYS A 115 -7.72 18.62 -2.42
N SER A 116 -7.51 17.57 -1.65
CA SER A 116 -6.40 17.44 -0.71
C SER A 116 -5.04 17.43 -1.42
N ILE A 117 -4.93 16.71 -2.54
CA ILE A 117 -3.73 16.68 -3.38
C ILE A 117 -3.47 18.06 -3.97
N ALA A 118 -4.49 18.70 -4.54
CA ALA A 118 -4.38 20.06 -5.09
C ALA A 118 -3.88 21.07 -4.04
N ASN A 119 -4.41 21.00 -2.81
CA ASN A 119 -3.93 21.81 -1.68
C ASN A 119 -2.48 21.49 -1.30
N ALA A 120 -2.14 20.20 -1.18
CA ALA A 120 -0.81 19.76 -0.74
C ALA A 120 0.31 20.16 -1.70
N VAL A 121 0.03 20.33 -3.00
CA VAL A 121 1.04 20.77 -3.98
C VAL A 121 0.90 22.24 -4.40
N ASN A 122 -0.04 23.00 -3.83
CA ASN A 122 -0.20 24.42 -4.09
C ASN A 122 0.71 25.26 -3.16
N PRO A 123 1.72 25.99 -3.66
CA PRO A 123 2.63 26.78 -2.82
C PRO A 123 1.97 27.87 -1.98
N GLU A 124 0.76 28.30 -2.36
CA GLU A 124 -0.03 29.30 -1.62
C GLU A 124 -0.94 28.68 -0.54
N SER A 125 -1.07 27.36 -0.50
CA SER A 125 -1.86 26.68 0.52
C SER A 125 -1.13 26.70 1.86
N PRO A 126 -1.84 26.94 2.99
CA PRO A 126 -1.26 26.75 4.31
C PRO A 126 -0.88 25.28 4.58
N ASP A 127 -1.48 24.33 3.85
CA ASP A 127 -1.17 22.89 3.92
C ASP A 127 -0.20 22.44 2.82
N TYR A 128 0.47 23.36 2.11
CA TYR A 128 1.49 23.01 1.12
C TYR A 128 2.57 22.10 1.73
N MET A 129 2.94 21.04 1.00
CA MET A 129 3.88 20.01 1.42
C MET A 129 4.99 19.88 0.38
N ARG A 130 6.22 20.16 0.81
CA ARG A 130 7.40 20.04 -0.05
C ARG A 130 7.91 18.61 -0.09
N PHE A 131 8.13 18.09 -1.29
CA PHE A 131 8.71 16.76 -1.50
C PHE A 131 10.24 16.81 -1.42
N ASP A 132 10.78 18.01 -1.28
CA ASP A 132 12.17 18.36 -1.04
C ASP A 132 12.31 19.10 0.32
N GLY A 133 11.56 18.66 1.33
CA GLY A 133 11.70 19.17 2.69
C GLY A 133 13.09 18.90 3.32
N PRO A 134 13.34 19.38 4.56
CA PRO A 134 14.58 19.11 5.26
C PRO A 134 14.76 17.63 5.62
N GLY A 135 16.01 17.16 5.63
CA GLY A 135 16.33 15.76 5.92
C GLY A 135 15.99 14.80 4.78
N GLY A 136 15.91 13.51 5.10
CA GLY A 136 15.64 12.44 4.11
C GLY A 136 14.19 11.97 4.03
N GLN A 137 13.35 12.30 5.03
CA GLN A 137 11.98 11.80 5.14
C GLN A 137 11.08 12.11 3.92
N PRO A 138 11.14 13.30 3.28
CA PRO A 138 10.28 13.60 2.13
C PRO A 138 10.42 12.62 0.97
N LEU A 139 11.59 11.99 0.78
CA LEU A 139 11.78 10.94 -0.22
C LEU A 139 10.86 9.72 0.03
N VAL A 140 10.75 9.32 1.29
CA VAL A 140 9.91 8.19 1.73
C VAL A 140 8.44 8.48 1.41
N ASP A 141 7.99 9.67 1.78
CA ASP A 141 6.56 10.00 1.69
C ASP A 141 6.15 10.35 0.25
N ALA A 142 7.05 10.96 -0.52
CA ALA A 142 6.90 11.14 -1.96
C ALA A 142 6.76 9.79 -2.68
N ALA A 143 7.50 8.77 -2.25
CA ALA A 143 7.41 7.44 -2.86
C ALA A 143 6.10 6.72 -2.55
N PHE A 144 5.59 6.81 -1.32
CA PHE A 144 4.25 6.28 -1.03
C PHE A 144 3.17 7.06 -1.79
N PHE A 145 3.27 8.39 -1.87
CA PHE A 145 2.38 9.19 -2.70
C PHE A 145 2.42 8.75 -4.18
N ALA A 146 3.62 8.55 -4.74
CA ALA A 146 3.83 8.06 -6.09
C ALA A 146 3.23 6.65 -6.31
N GLN A 147 3.39 5.75 -5.34
CA GLN A 147 2.79 4.41 -5.37
C GLN A 147 1.26 4.48 -5.37
N GLY A 148 0.68 5.36 -4.55
CA GLY A 148 -0.76 5.61 -4.56
C GLY A 148 -1.27 6.15 -5.89
N LEU A 149 -0.51 7.03 -6.56
CA LEU A 149 -0.83 7.48 -7.92
C LEU A 149 -0.83 6.32 -8.91
N LEU A 150 0.23 5.50 -8.92
CA LEU A 150 0.34 4.34 -9.81
C LEU A 150 -0.86 3.38 -9.65
N ARG A 151 -1.25 3.11 -8.40
CA ARG A 151 -2.36 2.19 -8.07
C ARG A 151 -3.75 2.76 -8.33
N SER A 152 -3.88 4.08 -8.48
CA SER A 152 -5.15 4.79 -8.70
C SER A 152 -5.20 5.59 -10.00
N LYS A 153 -4.31 5.26 -10.97
CA LYS A 153 -4.08 6.03 -12.18
C LYS A 153 -5.31 6.23 -13.05
N ASP A 154 -6.28 5.32 -13.02
CA ASP A 154 -7.47 5.39 -13.89
C ASP A 154 -8.55 6.34 -13.33
N GLN A 155 -8.57 6.56 -12.01
CA GLN A 155 -9.62 7.35 -11.36
C GLN A 155 -9.14 8.66 -10.77
N ILE A 156 -7.89 8.74 -10.28
CA ILE A 156 -7.39 9.94 -9.60
C ILE A 156 -6.70 10.88 -10.57
N TRP A 157 -5.76 10.38 -11.37
CA TRP A 157 -4.98 11.23 -12.29
C TRP A 157 -5.86 12.04 -13.25
N PRO A 158 -6.89 11.47 -13.92
CA PRO A 158 -7.75 12.22 -14.85
C PRO A 158 -8.64 13.26 -14.17
N LYS A 159 -8.83 13.19 -12.84
CA LYS A 159 -9.65 14.14 -12.07
C LYS A 159 -8.85 15.32 -11.51
N LEU A 160 -7.51 15.25 -11.57
CA LEU A 160 -6.65 16.37 -11.22
C LEU A 160 -6.62 17.38 -12.37
N ASP A 161 -6.72 18.67 -12.07
CA ASP A 161 -6.51 19.70 -13.09
C ASP A 161 -5.03 19.73 -13.55
N LYS A 162 -4.79 20.33 -14.72
CA LYS A 162 -3.46 20.38 -15.34
C LYS A 162 -2.42 21.03 -14.42
N VAL A 163 -2.80 22.09 -13.71
CA VAL A 163 -1.91 22.81 -12.79
C VAL A 163 -1.47 21.91 -11.64
N THR A 164 -2.40 21.12 -11.10
CA THR A 164 -2.13 20.14 -10.04
C THR A 164 -1.25 19.01 -10.54
N GLN A 165 -1.51 18.47 -11.74
CA GLN A 165 -0.64 17.46 -12.37
C GLN A 165 0.79 17.99 -12.55
N GLU A 166 0.96 19.19 -13.11
CA GLU A 166 2.27 19.83 -13.29
C GLU A 166 3.01 20.04 -11.96
N ARG A 167 2.29 20.48 -10.92
CA ARG A 167 2.85 20.65 -9.58
C ARG A 167 3.27 19.32 -8.97
N ILE A 168 2.49 18.26 -9.11
CA ILE A 168 2.88 16.90 -8.68
C ILE A 168 4.17 16.46 -9.36
N ILE A 169 4.25 16.57 -10.68
CA ILE A 169 5.46 16.19 -11.43
C ILE A 169 6.67 17.01 -10.97
N LYS A 170 6.49 18.31 -10.71
CA LYS A 170 7.54 19.18 -10.17
C LYS A 170 8.01 18.70 -8.79
N GLU A 171 7.10 18.43 -7.87
CA GLU A 171 7.41 17.95 -6.51
C GLU A 171 8.11 16.59 -6.54
N LEU A 172 7.62 15.63 -7.34
CA LEU A 172 8.27 14.33 -7.54
C LEU A 172 9.71 14.50 -8.07
N LYS A 173 9.93 15.34 -9.09
CA LYS A 173 11.28 15.65 -9.61
C LYS A 173 12.15 16.37 -8.56
N ALA A 174 11.58 17.21 -7.69
CA ALA A 174 12.33 17.92 -6.65
C ALA A 174 12.94 16.95 -5.60
N SER A 175 12.29 15.81 -5.36
CA SER A 175 12.79 14.78 -4.43
C SER A 175 14.14 14.16 -4.86
N ARG A 176 14.52 14.25 -6.15
CA ARG A 176 15.79 13.70 -6.70
C ARG A 176 17.05 14.20 -6.01
N ARG A 177 17.00 15.36 -5.36
CA ARG A 177 18.13 15.89 -4.58
C ARG A 177 18.44 15.06 -3.32
N ILE A 178 17.49 14.25 -2.86
CA ILE A 178 17.62 13.46 -1.63
C ILE A 178 18.29 12.13 -1.98
N LYS A 179 19.50 11.93 -1.46
CA LYS A 179 20.23 10.68 -1.66
C LYS A 179 19.61 9.56 -0.83
N ALA A 180 19.14 8.51 -1.50
CA ALA A 180 18.67 7.29 -0.85
C ALA A 180 19.81 6.57 -0.09
N SER A 181 19.47 6.01 1.07
CA SER A 181 20.39 5.16 1.83
C SER A 181 20.46 3.76 1.22
N GLU A 182 21.54 3.02 1.51
CA GLU A 182 21.75 1.63 1.07
C GLU A 182 20.86 0.63 1.83
N SER A 183 19.54 0.76 1.63
CA SER A 183 18.49 0.00 2.30
C SER A 183 17.23 -0.03 1.42
N ASN A 184 16.07 -0.33 1.99
CA ASN A 184 14.75 -0.17 1.37
C ASN A 184 14.54 1.22 0.74
N TRP A 185 15.31 2.23 1.17
CA TRP A 185 15.26 3.59 0.63
C TRP A 185 15.55 3.67 -0.87
N LEU A 186 16.31 2.73 -1.42
CA LEU A 186 16.53 2.68 -2.87
C LEU A 186 15.22 2.47 -3.63
N MET A 187 14.25 1.76 -3.04
CA MET A 187 12.94 1.59 -3.66
C MET A 187 12.12 2.88 -3.68
N PHE A 188 12.35 3.83 -2.75
CA PHE A 188 11.65 5.10 -2.80
C PHE A 188 12.00 5.90 -4.05
N SER A 189 13.30 6.03 -4.36
CA SER A 189 13.72 6.68 -5.60
C SER A 189 13.23 5.93 -6.84
N ALA A 190 13.29 4.59 -6.84
CA ALA A 190 12.80 3.80 -7.97
C ALA A 190 11.29 3.96 -8.22
N THR A 191 10.48 3.97 -7.17
CA THR A 191 9.02 4.17 -7.26
C THR A 191 8.66 5.55 -7.79
N ILE A 192 9.37 6.59 -7.35
CA ILE A 192 9.16 7.96 -7.84
C ILE A 192 9.50 8.06 -9.34
N GLU A 193 10.62 7.48 -9.76
CA GLU A 193 10.99 7.47 -11.18
C GLU A 193 10.04 6.61 -12.03
N ALA A 194 9.53 5.49 -11.51
CA ALA A 194 8.50 4.69 -12.18
C ALA A 194 7.20 5.50 -12.35
N ALA A 195 6.76 6.25 -11.34
CA ALA A 195 5.62 7.14 -11.48
C ALA A 195 5.87 8.26 -12.51
N LEU A 196 7.06 8.86 -12.53
CA LEU A 196 7.42 9.84 -13.56
C LEU A 196 7.36 9.23 -14.97
N LEU A 197 7.87 8.01 -15.14
CA LEU A 197 7.76 7.28 -16.41
C LEU A 197 6.30 7.07 -16.81
N GLU A 198 5.47 6.60 -15.89
CA GLU A 198 4.05 6.33 -16.15
C GLU A 198 3.28 7.58 -16.59
N PHE A 199 3.45 8.70 -15.87
CA PHE A 199 2.64 9.90 -16.09
C PHE A 199 3.23 10.89 -17.10
N THR A 200 4.50 10.76 -17.47
CA THR A 200 5.18 11.71 -18.37
C THR A 200 5.89 11.07 -19.56
N GLY A 201 6.10 9.75 -19.54
CA GLY A 201 6.94 9.05 -20.51
C GLY A 201 8.45 9.24 -20.31
N GLU A 202 8.86 9.98 -19.27
CA GLU A 202 10.27 10.29 -18.98
C GLU A 202 10.64 9.95 -17.53
N CYS A 203 11.81 9.36 -17.32
CA CYS A 203 12.38 9.12 -15.99
C CYS A 203 13.91 9.11 -16.01
N ASP A 204 14.53 9.18 -14.83
CA ASP A 204 15.91 8.74 -14.65
C ASP A 204 15.93 7.24 -14.36
N LEU A 205 16.48 6.45 -15.28
CA LEU A 205 16.57 5.00 -15.13
C LEU A 205 17.63 4.56 -14.10
N LYS A 206 18.59 5.42 -13.75
CA LYS A 206 19.70 5.04 -12.87
C LYS A 206 19.24 4.59 -11.48
N PRO A 207 18.36 5.33 -10.75
CA PRO A 207 17.84 4.88 -9.46
C PRO A 207 17.08 3.55 -9.56
N ILE A 208 16.30 3.35 -10.63
CA ILE A 208 15.54 2.10 -10.87
C ILE A 208 16.50 0.92 -11.00
N HIS A 209 17.44 0.98 -11.95
CA HIS A 209 18.38 -0.12 -12.17
C HIS A 209 19.28 -0.37 -10.97
N TYR A 210 19.70 0.69 -10.28
CA TYR A 210 20.51 0.56 -9.06
C TYR A 210 19.73 -0.14 -7.94
N ALA A 211 18.48 0.27 -7.69
CA ALA A 211 17.63 -0.37 -6.69
C ALA A 211 17.41 -1.86 -7.01
N LEU A 212 17.10 -2.20 -8.26
CA LEU A 212 16.91 -3.59 -8.69
C LEU A 212 18.19 -4.42 -8.51
N LYS A 213 19.34 -3.88 -8.93
CA LYS A 213 20.63 -4.55 -8.75
C LYS A 213 20.90 -4.85 -7.27
N ARG A 214 20.75 -3.86 -6.40
CA ARG A 214 21.02 -4.00 -4.97
C ARG A 214 20.06 -4.98 -4.29
N HIS A 215 18.77 -4.94 -4.62
CA HIS A 215 17.81 -5.90 -4.05
C HIS A 215 18.04 -7.33 -4.55
N LYS A 216 18.50 -7.53 -5.79
CA LYS A 216 18.97 -8.85 -6.26
C LYS A 216 20.13 -9.37 -5.41
N GLU A 217 21.11 -8.51 -5.07
CA GLU A 217 22.24 -8.85 -4.19
C GLU A 217 21.82 -9.07 -2.72
N TRP A 218 20.73 -8.43 -2.29
CA TRP A 218 20.21 -8.52 -0.92
C TRP A 218 19.16 -9.60 -0.72
N TYR A 219 18.80 -10.35 -1.76
CA TYR A 219 17.88 -11.48 -1.63
C TYR A 219 18.48 -12.57 -0.71
N LYS A 220 17.69 -13.03 0.26
CA LYS A 220 18.12 -14.00 1.30
C LYS A 220 17.52 -15.38 1.12
N GLY A 221 16.68 -15.57 0.10
CA GLY A 221 15.97 -16.81 -0.14
C GLY A 221 14.55 -16.79 0.46
N ASP A 222 13.75 -17.74 -0.01
CA ASP A 222 12.37 -17.99 0.42
C ASP A 222 11.46 -16.75 0.51
N GLY A 223 11.59 -15.81 -0.44
CA GLY A 223 10.79 -14.59 -0.47
C GLY A 223 11.27 -13.46 0.46
N TRP A 224 12.43 -13.58 1.10
CA TRP A 224 12.97 -12.54 1.98
C TRP A 224 14.09 -11.75 1.32
N TYR A 225 14.05 -10.43 1.51
CA TYR A 225 15.13 -9.51 1.21
C TYR A 225 15.73 -8.96 2.50
N GLY A 226 17.03 -8.68 2.48
CA GLY A 226 17.64 -7.81 3.47
C GLY A 226 17.16 -6.37 3.30
N ASP A 227 17.05 -5.64 4.41
CA ASP A 227 16.89 -4.18 4.39
C ASP A 227 18.29 -3.56 4.27
N GLY A 228 18.83 -3.64 3.04
CA GLY A 228 20.25 -3.46 2.77
C GLY A 228 21.02 -4.80 2.80
N ARG A 229 22.34 -4.74 2.99
CA ARG A 229 23.20 -5.93 2.99
C ARG A 229 22.77 -6.98 4.03
N ASN A 230 22.33 -6.53 5.19
CA ASN A 230 21.99 -7.37 6.33
C ASN A 230 20.50 -7.72 6.34
N PHE A 231 20.20 -8.93 6.82
CA PHE A 231 18.82 -9.33 7.08
C PHE A 231 18.34 -8.70 8.39
N HIS A 232 17.15 -8.11 8.36
CA HIS A 232 16.45 -7.62 9.54
C HIS A 232 15.09 -8.33 9.57
N LEU A 233 14.82 -9.03 10.67
CA LEU A 233 13.50 -9.66 10.87
C LEU A 233 12.53 -8.60 11.38
N ASP A 234 12.07 -7.78 10.45
CA ASP A 234 11.03 -6.76 10.61
C ASP A 234 10.06 -6.85 9.42
N TYR A 235 9.10 -5.94 9.37
CA TYR A 235 8.04 -5.95 8.35
C TYR A 235 8.35 -5.06 7.14
N TYR A 236 9.57 -4.55 6.94
CA TYR A 236 9.89 -3.71 5.76
C TYR A 236 9.82 -4.46 4.43
N ASN A 237 9.96 -5.80 4.44
CA ASN A 237 9.63 -6.61 3.29
C ASN A 237 8.17 -6.40 2.86
N SER A 238 7.25 -6.26 3.82
CA SER A 238 5.85 -5.96 3.57
C SER A 238 5.54 -4.48 3.41
N TYR A 239 6.14 -3.60 4.21
CA TYR A 239 5.84 -2.17 4.16
C TYR A 239 6.34 -1.49 2.87
N VAL A 240 7.48 -1.94 2.34
CA VAL A 240 8.20 -1.22 1.28
C VAL A 240 8.70 -2.16 0.19
N ILE A 241 9.59 -3.09 0.54
CA ILE A 241 10.48 -3.73 -0.44
C ILE A 241 9.70 -4.52 -1.48
N GLN A 242 8.91 -5.51 -1.05
CA GLN A 242 8.19 -6.39 -1.98
C GLN A 242 7.12 -5.62 -2.79
N PRO A 243 6.26 -4.77 -2.17
CA PRO A 243 5.24 -4.04 -2.91
C PRO A 243 5.80 -3.04 -3.92
N MET A 244 6.81 -2.27 -3.55
CA MET A 244 7.41 -1.31 -4.47
C MET A 244 8.20 -2.01 -5.57
N LEU A 245 8.89 -3.13 -5.28
CA LEU A 245 9.61 -3.88 -6.30
C LEU A 245 8.67 -4.40 -7.39
N ILE A 246 7.53 -4.98 -7.00
CA ILE A 246 6.59 -5.51 -8.00
C ILE A 246 5.91 -4.39 -8.80
N ASP A 247 5.54 -3.28 -8.15
CA ASP A 247 4.88 -2.14 -8.81
C ASP A 247 5.84 -1.44 -9.79
N VAL A 248 7.10 -1.23 -9.41
CA VAL A 248 8.14 -0.68 -10.31
C VAL A 248 8.38 -1.59 -11.51
N LEU A 249 8.52 -2.91 -11.28
CA LEU A 249 8.72 -3.86 -12.39
C LEU A 249 7.50 -3.95 -13.30
N ALA A 250 6.28 -3.78 -12.79
CA ALA A 250 5.07 -3.74 -13.60
C ALA A 250 5.09 -2.54 -14.57
N VAL A 251 5.41 -1.35 -14.07
CA VAL A 251 5.57 -0.14 -14.91
C VAL A 251 6.69 -0.35 -15.94
N MET A 252 7.85 -0.87 -15.52
CA MET A 252 8.93 -1.17 -16.45
C MET A 252 8.51 -2.15 -17.55
N LYS A 253 7.71 -3.18 -17.23
CA LYS A 253 7.20 -4.15 -18.20
C LYS A 253 6.22 -3.52 -19.18
N GLU A 254 5.31 -2.65 -18.70
CA GLU A 254 4.37 -1.88 -19.52
C GLU A 254 5.10 -0.97 -20.52
N HIS A 255 6.14 -0.27 -20.05
CA HIS A 255 6.95 0.66 -20.86
C HIS A 255 8.15 0.02 -21.56
N LYS A 256 8.30 -1.31 -21.49
CA LYS A 256 9.39 -2.08 -22.14
C LYS A 256 10.80 -1.62 -21.75
N VAL A 257 10.98 -1.23 -20.49
CA VAL A 257 12.28 -0.83 -19.93
C VAL A 257 13.15 -2.07 -19.68
N GLU A 258 14.46 -1.96 -19.93
CA GLU A 258 15.43 -3.00 -19.64
C GLU A 258 15.39 -3.44 -18.17
N GLY A 259 15.58 -4.73 -17.87
CA GLY A 259 15.51 -5.27 -16.51
C GLY A 259 14.10 -5.68 -16.04
N ALA A 260 13.06 -5.40 -16.84
CA ALA A 260 11.68 -5.85 -16.58
C ALA A 260 11.50 -7.38 -16.65
N ASP A 261 12.47 -8.11 -17.22
CA ASP A 261 12.54 -9.57 -17.23
C ASP A 261 12.58 -10.16 -15.81
N PHE A 262 12.99 -9.38 -14.82
CA PHE A 262 12.96 -9.78 -13.41
C PHE A 262 11.55 -9.83 -12.80
N TYR A 263 10.52 -9.31 -13.48
CA TYR A 263 9.14 -9.25 -12.98
C TYR A 263 8.63 -10.63 -12.53
N ASP A 264 8.77 -11.66 -13.35
CA ASP A 264 8.19 -12.98 -13.05
C ASP A 264 8.87 -13.65 -11.84
N VAL A 265 10.18 -13.45 -11.68
CA VAL A 265 10.94 -13.93 -10.50
C VAL A 265 10.51 -13.16 -9.25
N GLN A 266 10.35 -11.84 -9.35
CA GLN A 266 9.89 -11.03 -8.22
C GLN A 266 8.45 -11.38 -7.84
N LEU A 267 7.59 -11.68 -8.81
CA LEU A 267 6.21 -12.11 -8.57
C LEU A 267 6.15 -13.40 -7.74
N GLN A 268 6.99 -14.40 -8.07
CA GLN A 268 7.10 -15.63 -7.28
C GLN A 268 7.53 -15.35 -5.82
N ARG A 269 8.47 -14.42 -5.63
CA ARG A 269 8.96 -14.02 -4.29
C ARG A 269 7.89 -13.29 -3.49
N LEU A 270 7.11 -12.43 -4.13
CA LEU A 270 5.98 -11.72 -3.52
C LEU A 270 4.91 -12.71 -3.05
N ILE A 271 4.50 -13.64 -3.92
CA ILE A 271 3.49 -14.66 -3.61
C ILE A 271 3.95 -15.56 -2.46
N ARG A 272 5.23 -15.97 -2.44
CA ARG A 272 5.78 -16.75 -1.32
C ARG A 272 5.73 -15.97 -0.01
N TYR A 273 6.08 -14.69 -0.02
CA TYR A 273 6.02 -13.87 1.18
C TYR A 273 4.57 -13.71 1.69
N ALA A 274 3.59 -13.53 0.79
CA ALA A 274 2.17 -13.49 1.16
C ALA A 274 1.70 -14.80 1.83
N ASP A 275 2.12 -15.95 1.29
CA ASP A 275 1.83 -17.27 1.86
C ASP A 275 2.39 -17.41 3.30
N GLN A 276 3.60 -16.92 3.54
CA GLN A 276 4.19 -16.89 4.89
C GLN A 276 3.43 -15.94 5.82
N GLN A 277 3.05 -14.73 5.36
CA GLN A 277 2.30 -13.77 6.17
C GLN A 277 0.95 -14.31 6.63
N GLU A 278 0.22 -15.01 5.75
CA GLU A 278 -1.06 -15.61 6.10
C GLU A 278 -0.91 -16.62 7.25
N LYS A 279 0.16 -17.43 7.20
CA LYS A 279 0.49 -18.41 8.24
C LYS A 279 0.98 -17.77 9.55
N MET A 280 1.47 -16.53 9.54
CA MET A 280 1.88 -15.82 10.76
C MET A 280 0.69 -15.33 11.60
N ILE A 281 -0.51 -15.26 11.02
CA ILE A 281 -1.70 -14.77 11.74
C ILE A 281 -2.18 -15.88 12.68
N SER A 282 -2.09 -15.65 13.99
CA SER A 282 -2.56 -16.60 15.01
C SER A 282 -4.09 -16.76 14.96
N PRO A 283 -4.67 -17.83 15.55
CA PRO A 283 -6.12 -17.97 15.70
C PRO A 283 -6.81 -16.80 16.42
N GLU A 284 -6.09 -16.07 17.28
CA GLU A 284 -6.56 -14.91 18.02
C GLU A 284 -6.53 -13.62 17.19
N GLY A 285 -5.94 -13.65 15.99
CA GLY A 285 -5.68 -12.46 15.17
C GLY A 285 -4.49 -11.64 15.65
N THR A 286 -3.58 -12.23 16.41
CA THR A 286 -2.26 -11.64 16.69
C THR A 286 -1.24 -12.16 15.69
N TYR A 287 -0.06 -11.54 15.68
CA TYR A 287 1.05 -11.93 14.84
C TYR A 287 2.37 -11.54 15.53
N PRO A 288 3.52 -12.13 15.16
CA PRO A 288 4.79 -11.84 15.83
C PRO A 288 5.12 -10.34 15.86
N VAL A 289 5.36 -9.79 17.05
CA VAL A 289 5.71 -8.38 17.22
C VAL A 289 7.23 -8.27 17.18
N LEU A 290 7.78 -8.07 15.98
CA LEU A 290 9.22 -8.20 15.71
C LEU A 290 9.78 -6.95 15.01
N GLY A 291 11.01 -6.59 15.39
CA GLY A 291 11.82 -5.62 14.68
C GLY A 291 11.42 -4.16 14.89
N ARG A 292 11.91 -3.29 14.00
CA ARG A 292 11.64 -1.84 14.05
C ARG A 292 10.26 -1.55 13.47
N SER A 293 9.74 -0.37 13.76
CA SER A 293 8.49 0.16 13.22
C SER A 293 7.26 -0.70 13.56
N MET A 294 7.26 -1.29 14.76
CA MET A 294 6.14 -2.12 15.22
C MET A 294 4.84 -1.32 15.25
N GLY A 295 4.89 -0.02 15.56
CA GLY A 295 3.74 0.88 15.67
C GLY A 295 2.90 1.07 14.39
N TYR A 296 3.30 0.53 13.24
CA TYR A 296 2.49 0.61 12.00
C TYR A 296 1.31 -0.37 11.95
N ARG A 297 1.10 -1.13 13.03
CA ARG A 297 -0.07 -2.01 13.23
C ARG A 297 -0.23 -2.95 12.03
N PHE A 298 -1.47 -3.12 11.58
CA PHE A 298 -1.86 -4.05 10.52
C PHE A 298 -1.39 -3.63 9.11
N GLY A 299 -0.67 -2.51 8.99
CA GLY A 299 0.11 -2.20 7.77
C GLY A 299 1.15 -3.28 7.47
N ALA A 300 1.51 -4.09 8.47
CA ALA A 300 2.41 -5.23 8.33
C ALA A 300 1.93 -6.21 7.25
N PHE A 301 0.64 -6.23 6.91
CA PHE A 301 0.04 -7.16 5.95
C PHE A 301 -0.16 -6.61 4.53
N GLN A 302 0.55 -5.53 4.15
CA GLN A 302 0.44 -4.98 2.80
C GLN A 302 0.67 -6.02 1.70
N VAL A 303 1.69 -6.89 1.81
CA VAL A 303 1.94 -7.89 0.75
C VAL A 303 0.79 -8.88 0.62
N LEU A 304 0.27 -9.42 1.73
CA LEU A 304 -0.89 -10.30 1.70
C LEU A 304 -2.14 -9.59 1.13
N ALA A 305 -2.32 -8.32 1.48
CA ALA A 305 -3.39 -7.47 0.98
C ALA A 305 -3.26 -7.20 -0.53
N GLN A 306 -2.05 -6.88 -1.01
CA GLN A 306 -1.76 -6.62 -2.43
C GLN A 306 -1.90 -7.89 -3.28
N VAL A 307 -1.36 -9.02 -2.84
CA VAL A 307 -1.48 -10.31 -3.56
C VAL A 307 -2.95 -10.74 -3.66
N SER A 308 -3.75 -10.46 -2.63
CA SER A 308 -5.21 -10.68 -2.66
C SER A 308 -5.89 -9.78 -3.70
N TRP A 309 -5.56 -8.48 -3.71
CA TRP A 309 -6.08 -7.53 -4.70
C TRP A 309 -5.69 -7.89 -6.14
N MET A 310 -4.45 -8.35 -6.35
CA MET A 310 -3.96 -8.83 -7.64
C MET A 310 -4.55 -10.19 -8.06
N LYS A 311 -5.30 -10.88 -7.17
CA LYS A 311 -5.82 -12.24 -7.36
C LYS A 311 -4.73 -13.29 -7.61
N LEU A 312 -3.61 -13.17 -6.90
CA LEU A 312 -2.43 -14.02 -7.05
C LEU A 312 -2.14 -14.88 -5.82
N LEU A 313 -3.15 -15.11 -4.97
CA LEU A 313 -2.99 -16.00 -3.83
C LEU A 313 -2.57 -17.40 -4.30
N PRO A 314 -1.67 -18.10 -3.57
CA PRO A 314 -1.35 -19.48 -3.87
C PRO A 314 -2.61 -20.35 -3.90
N GLU A 315 -2.63 -21.38 -4.74
CA GLU A 315 -3.79 -22.26 -4.94
C GLU A 315 -4.35 -22.85 -3.63
N HIS A 316 -3.51 -23.08 -2.62
CA HIS A 316 -3.94 -23.61 -1.31
C HIS A 316 -4.46 -22.55 -0.32
N ILE A 317 -4.36 -21.27 -0.65
CA ILE A 317 -4.87 -20.16 0.16
C ILE A 317 -6.09 -19.56 -0.56
N LYS A 318 -7.28 -19.78 0.01
CA LYS A 318 -8.52 -19.25 -0.57
C LYS A 318 -8.68 -17.74 -0.28
N PRO A 319 -9.29 -16.95 -1.17
CA PRO A 319 -9.58 -15.53 -0.91
C PRO A 319 -10.35 -15.27 0.40
N ALA A 320 -11.40 -16.04 0.68
CA ALA A 320 -12.18 -15.92 1.92
C ALA A 320 -11.36 -16.21 3.19
N GLN A 321 -10.32 -17.05 3.07
CA GLN A 321 -9.41 -17.38 4.16
C GLN A 321 -8.65 -16.13 4.62
N VAL A 322 -8.11 -15.39 3.64
CA VAL A 322 -7.38 -14.14 3.86
C VAL A 322 -8.32 -13.04 4.36
N ARG A 323 -9.52 -12.91 3.80
CA ARG A 323 -10.56 -11.98 4.29
C ARG A 323 -10.81 -12.19 5.78
N CYS A 324 -11.03 -13.43 6.21
CA CYS A 324 -11.31 -13.75 7.61
C CYS A 324 -10.10 -13.47 8.52
N ALA A 325 -8.88 -13.82 8.10
CA ALA A 325 -7.67 -13.58 8.86
C ALA A 325 -7.39 -12.08 9.06
N LEU A 326 -7.38 -11.29 7.98
CA LEU A 326 -7.13 -9.85 8.04
C LEU A 326 -8.23 -9.10 8.80
N THR A 327 -9.50 -9.52 8.66
CA THR A 327 -10.60 -8.99 9.48
C THR A 327 -10.37 -9.22 10.98
N LYS A 328 -9.87 -10.41 11.35
CA LYS A 328 -9.57 -10.74 12.74
C LYS A 328 -8.41 -9.89 13.28
N VAL A 329 -7.36 -9.69 12.49
CA VAL A 329 -6.22 -8.81 12.83
C VAL A 329 -6.69 -7.37 13.10
N MET A 330 -7.48 -6.79 12.19
CA MET A 330 -8.00 -5.43 12.39
C MET A 330 -8.82 -5.31 13.67
N LYS A 331 -9.76 -6.24 13.89
CA LYS A 331 -10.56 -6.26 15.13
C LYS A 331 -9.71 -6.40 16.39
N ARG A 332 -8.60 -7.16 16.32
CA ARG A 332 -7.69 -7.35 17.44
C ARG A 332 -6.89 -6.10 17.77
N GLN A 333 -6.39 -5.39 16.75
CA GLN A 333 -5.51 -4.23 16.94
C GLN A 333 -6.21 -2.90 17.13
N LEU A 334 -7.44 -2.73 16.61
CA LEU A 334 -8.27 -1.54 16.84
C LEU A 334 -8.87 -1.53 18.25
N ALA A 335 -8.00 -1.66 19.25
CA ALA A 335 -8.35 -1.64 20.66
C ALA A 335 -8.69 -0.22 21.15
N LYS A 336 -9.24 -0.14 22.37
CA LYS A 336 -9.45 1.14 23.07
C LYS A 336 -8.13 1.93 23.12
N GLY A 337 -8.19 3.23 22.82
CA GLY A 337 -7.02 4.12 22.79
C GLY A 337 -6.31 4.19 21.43
N THR A 338 -6.70 3.39 20.42
CA THR A 338 -6.12 3.50 19.07
C THR A 338 -6.39 4.86 18.42
N PHE A 339 -7.56 5.43 18.72
CA PHE A 339 -7.95 6.76 18.30
C PHE A 339 -8.00 7.69 19.51
N ASP A 340 -7.61 8.94 19.32
CA ASP A 340 -7.85 10.01 20.30
C ASP A 340 -9.33 10.44 20.29
N LYS A 341 -9.65 11.48 21.07
CA LYS A 341 -11.00 12.02 21.19
C LYS A 341 -11.53 12.69 19.91
N ASP A 342 -10.63 13.13 19.04
CA ASP A 342 -10.95 13.85 17.79
C ASP A 342 -10.89 12.92 16.57
N GLY A 343 -10.57 11.64 16.78
CA GLY A 343 -10.55 10.59 15.76
C GLY A 343 -9.18 10.34 15.12
N TRP A 344 -8.10 10.99 15.58
CA TRP A 344 -6.75 10.77 15.06
C TRP A 344 -6.12 9.51 15.62
N LEU A 345 -5.22 8.89 14.85
CA LEU A 345 -4.47 7.72 15.28
C LEU A 345 -3.41 8.10 16.32
N ASN A 346 -3.50 7.49 17.50
CA ASN A 346 -2.45 7.53 18.51
C ASN A 346 -1.30 6.58 18.16
N LEU A 347 -0.07 6.95 18.55
CA LEU A 347 1.10 6.07 18.44
C LEU A 347 0.89 4.77 19.24
N GLY A 348 1.27 3.62 18.66
CA GLY A 348 1.29 2.34 19.37
C GLY A 348 0.99 1.13 18.49
N PHE A 349 1.09 -0.07 19.06
CA PHE A 349 0.83 -1.33 18.35
C PHE A 349 -0.61 -1.81 18.56
N CYS A 350 -1.10 -1.75 19.81
CA CYS A 350 -2.47 -2.10 20.18
C CYS A 350 -2.96 -1.12 21.26
N GLY A 351 -3.78 -0.13 20.86
CA GLY A 351 -4.07 1.03 21.70
C GLY A 351 -2.97 2.10 21.62
N HIS A 352 -2.87 2.94 22.65
CA HIS A 352 -1.87 4.04 22.76
C HIS A 352 -0.64 3.56 23.54
N GLN A 353 0.51 3.52 22.88
CA GLN A 353 1.79 2.99 23.38
C GLN A 353 2.95 3.75 22.72
N PRO A 354 3.12 5.06 22.98
CA PRO A 354 4.09 5.91 22.26
C PRO A 354 5.55 5.47 22.43
N GLU A 355 5.87 4.75 23.51
CA GLU A 355 7.24 4.33 23.86
C GLU A 355 7.81 3.28 22.90
N ILE A 356 6.97 2.59 22.12
CA ILE A 356 7.42 1.62 21.11
C ILE A 356 7.83 2.29 19.80
N ALA A 357 7.52 3.58 19.64
CA ALA A 357 7.75 4.32 18.41
C ALA A 357 9.25 4.56 18.22
N ASP A 358 9.77 4.23 17.04
CA ASP A 358 11.14 4.64 16.69
C ASP A 358 11.24 6.17 16.65
N ARG A 359 12.47 6.70 16.78
CA ARG A 359 12.73 8.14 16.83
C ARG A 359 12.24 8.95 15.63
N TYR A 360 12.03 8.28 14.49
CA TYR A 360 11.54 8.88 13.24
C TYR A 360 10.02 8.76 13.07
N VAL A 361 9.31 8.13 14.00
CA VAL A 361 7.86 7.93 13.91
C VAL A 361 7.12 9.14 14.48
N SER A 362 6.02 9.52 13.83
CA SER A 362 5.09 10.55 14.29
C SER A 362 3.63 10.14 14.00
N THR A 363 2.66 10.98 14.36
CA THR A 363 1.23 10.75 14.04
C THR A 363 0.99 10.39 12.58
N GLY A 364 1.58 11.13 11.64
CA GLY A 364 1.47 10.84 10.21
C GLY A 364 1.99 9.45 9.82
N SER A 365 2.92 8.91 10.61
CA SER A 365 3.49 7.60 10.34
C SER A 365 2.50 6.44 10.55
N ASN A 366 1.52 6.62 11.44
CA ASN A 366 0.50 5.62 11.77
C ASN A 366 -0.40 5.26 10.58
N TYR A 367 -0.48 6.11 9.56
CA TYR A 367 -1.31 5.86 8.38
C TYR A 367 -0.82 4.71 7.50
N LEU A 368 0.37 4.17 7.73
CA LEU A 368 0.81 2.89 7.12
C LEU A 368 -0.16 1.73 7.40
N CYS A 369 -0.93 1.82 8.49
CA CYS A 369 -1.96 0.82 8.77
C CYS A 369 -2.96 0.69 7.60
N THR A 370 -3.20 1.75 6.83
CA THR A 370 -4.15 1.73 5.71
C THR A 370 -3.80 0.74 4.60
N PHE A 371 -2.56 0.24 4.53
CA PHE A 371 -2.14 -0.69 3.48
C PHE A 371 -2.86 -2.04 3.50
N ILE A 372 -3.48 -2.40 4.63
CA ILE A 372 -4.34 -3.60 4.69
C ILE A 372 -5.56 -3.50 3.77
N PHE A 373 -5.96 -2.29 3.36
CA PHE A 373 -7.21 -2.04 2.64
C PHE A 373 -7.12 -2.24 1.13
N LEU A 374 -5.96 -2.61 0.57
CA LEU A 374 -5.80 -2.87 -0.87
C LEU A 374 -6.89 -3.81 -1.46
N PRO A 375 -7.35 -4.89 -0.79
CA PRO A 375 -8.45 -5.73 -1.27
C PRO A 375 -9.78 -5.00 -1.52
N LEU A 376 -9.99 -3.81 -0.96
CA LEU A 376 -11.18 -3.00 -1.27
C LEU A 376 -11.22 -2.53 -2.73
N GLY A 377 -10.10 -2.61 -3.46
CA GLY A 377 -10.04 -2.46 -4.91
C GLY A 377 -10.58 -3.65 -5.71
N LEU A 378 -10.98 -4.75 -5.06
CA LEU A 378 -11.78 -5.81 -5.68
C LEU A 378 -13.24 -5.39 -5.76
N GLN A 379 -13.94 -5.82 -6.82
CA GLN A 379 -15.39 -5.63 -6.97
C GLN A 379 -16.17 -6.26 -5.81
N ALA A 380 -17.35 -5.72 -5.48
CA ALA A 380 -18.12 -6.18 -4.32
C ALA A 380 -18.65 -7.62 -4.45
N ASP A 381 -18.78 -8.13 -5.67
CA ASP A 381 -19.19 -9.50 -6.01
C ASP A 381 -18.03 -10.49 -6.08
N ASP A 382 -16.78 -10.03 -5.94
CA ASP A 382 -15.59 -10.86 -5.97
C ASP A 382 -15.63 -11.98 -4.91
N GLU A 383 -15.06 -13.15 -5.24
CA GLU A 383 -15.00 -14.31 -4.34
C GLU A 383 -14.38 -13.96 -2.99
N PHE A 384 -13.40 -13.04 -2.97
CA PHE A 384 -12.81 -12.52 -1.74
C PHE A 384 -13.87 -12.01 -0.78
N TRP A 385 -14.98 -11.43 -1.24
CA TRP A 385 -16.07 -10.87 -0.41
C TRP A 385 -17.27 -11.78 -0.24
N THR A 386 -17.59 -12.58 -1.27
CA THR A 386 -18.86 -13.32 -1.36
C THR A 386 -18.75 -14.78 -0.94
N ALA A 387 -17.57 -15.41 -1.04
CA ALA A 387 -17.39 -16.79 -0.61
C ALA A 387 -17.63 -16.94 0.90
N LYS A 388 -18.11 -18.12 1.30
CA LYS A 388 -18.37 -18.45 2.71
C LYS A 388 -17.12 -18.23 3.55
N PRO A 389 -17.24 -17.79 4.82
CA PRO A 389 -16.09 -17.67 5.72
C PRO A 389 -15.29 -18.97 5.79
N GLU A 390 -13.96 -18.84 5.73
CA GLU A 390 -13.01 -19.96 5.73
C GLU A 390 -12.01 -19.80 6.86
N LYS A 391 -11.61 -20.92 7.48
CA LYS A 391 -10.57 -20.92 8.52
C LYS A 391 -9.21 -20.72 7.88
N TRP A 392 -8.41 -19.80 8.42
CA TRP A 392 -7.04 -19.56 7.97
C TRP A 392 -6.05 -20.59 8.51
N SER A 393 -4.85 -20.63 7.90
CA SER A 393 -3.92 -21.76 8.07
C SER A 393 -3.65 -22.06 9.53
N SER A 394 -3.36 -21.04 10.35
CA SER A 394 -3.14 -21.24 11.78
C SER A 394 -4.37 -21.80 12.50
N VAL A 395 -5.58 -21.33 12.21
CA VAL A 395 -6.80 -21.89 12.85
C VAL A 395 -6.98 -23.36 12.49
N LYS A 396 -6.71 -23.73 11.23
CA LYS A 396 -6.74 -25.12 10.76
C LYS A 396 -5.69 -25.96 11.50
N ILE A 397 -4.43 -25.52 11.51
CA ILE A 397 -3.30 -26.20 12.16
C ILE A 397 -3.57 -26.43 13.65
N TRP A 398 -3.91 -25.37 14.39
CA TRP A 398 -4.15 -25.44 15.84
C TRP A 398 -5.41 -26.22 16.22
N SER A 399 -6.33 -26.46 15.27
CA SER A 399 -7.50 -27.32 15.46
C SER A 399 -7.27 -28.80 15.15
N GLY A 400 -6.06 -29.19 14.72
CA GLY A 400 -5.77 -30.55 14.27
C GLY A 400 -6.39 -30.90 12.91
N SER A 401 -6.76 -29.90 12.10
CA SER A 401 -7.30 -30.12 10.76
C SER A 401 -6.27 -30.81 9.86
N ARG A 402 -6.74 -31.77 9.05
CA ARG A 402 -5.94 -32.40 7.99
C ARG A 402 -5.98 -31.63 6.66
N ASP A 403 -6.84 -30.61 6.55
CA ASP A 403 -6.94 -29.71 5.39
C ASP A 403 -5.85 -28.64 5.42
N ILE A 404 -4.58 -29.07 5.38
CA ILE A 404 -3.39 -28.21 5.33
C ILE A 404 -2.35 -28.85 4.41
N LYS A 405 -1.82 -28.08 3.45
CA LYS A 405 -0.64 -28.47 2.68
C LYS A 405 0.63 -28.24 3.51
N LYS A 406 1.59 -29.16 3.42
CA LYS A 406 2.93 -28.99 4.02
C LYS A 406 3.60 -27.72 3.46
N ASP A 407 4.14 -26.88 4.33
CA ASP A 407 4.93 -25.72 3.91
C ASP A 407 6.33 -26.15 3.43
N GLY A 408 6.83 -25.47 2.40
CA GLY A 408 8.17 -25.66 1.85
C GLY A 408 8.74 -24.33 1.38
N SER A 409 10.01 -24.33 0.98
CA SER A 409 10.66 -23.13 0.45
C SER A 409 10.63 -23.07 -1.08
N ILE A 410 10.60 -21.86 -1.64
CA ILE A 410 10.92 -21.68 -3.06
C ILE A 410 12.43 -21.87 -3.26
N ARG A 411 12.80 -22.57 -4.34
CA ARG A 411 14.21 -22.71 -4.75
C ARG A 411 14.65 -21.44 -5.49
N ASN A 412 15.90 -21.03 -5.26
CA ASN A 412 16.48 -19.80 -5.82
C ASN A 412 16.55 -19.79 -7.34
#